data_AF-A0A7S1W3I8-F1
#
_entry.id   AF-A0A7S1W3I8-F1
#
_cell.length_a   1.000
_cell.length_b   1.000
_cell.length_c   1.000
_cell.angle_alpha   90.00
_cell.angle_beta   90.00
_cell.angle_gamma   90.00
#
_symmetry.space_group_name_H-M   'P 1'
#
loop_
_entity.id
_entity.type
_entity.pdbx_description
1 polymer ?
#
loop_
_entity_poly.entity_id
_entity_poly.type
_entity_poly.pdbx_seq_one_letter_code
_entity_poly.pdbx_strand_id
1 'polypeptide(L)'
;MSPFPPRQKGGGICTKLLGSVAIAIFSVRLSYRCPEFQGPPDTSVSLDSQGWERTLQRNLADHGYAQVRQLLNESAAQSLRMLAEDFCYGRQRKALPLSWGGYTVPAFLDLPEFAGARWLLDDPRLHTVLGAMFKGAEYRFASHNDIGCDFVGVWHKDILRGPQRKYQVHDVWSPDEAGERHEIYKVLLYLQDHENDARAVKVIPGSHVSRDISLERGYAALHPRFGDAVIIDQRISHAGNTFYSLFGPGRIFMQVGFGKANNFTEEFARGTVERQEGYQAKMLQLPASSGLSSAVADLKAFAKGLLLTTIPPQTLNAFADIDVKKNPLLARLIFGSNAAKKG
;
A
#
# COMPACT_ATOMS: atom_id res chain seq x y z
N MET A 1 -14.97 45.13 46.73
CA MET A 1 -14.88 43.81 46.06
C MET A 1 -16.10 43.68 45.16
N SER A 2 -15.89 43.76 43.85
CA SER A 2 -16.96 43.70 42.84
C SER A 2 -16.99 42.29 42.23
N PRO A 3 -18.14 41.62 42.08
CA PRO A 3 -18.18 40.29 41.49
C PRO A 3 -18.03 40.39 39.97
N PHE A 4 -17.07 39.66 39.41
CA PHE A 4 -16.93 39.54 37.96
C PHE A 4 -18.17 38.83 37.37
N PRO A 5 -18.67 39.29 36.20
CA PRO A 5 -19.79 38.63 35.54
C PRO A 5 -19.36 37.25 34.99
N PRO A 6 -20.28 36.26 34.96
CA PRO A 6 -19.98 34.93 34.47
C PRO A 6 -19.66 34.97 32.97
N ARG A 7 -18.53 34.36 32.58
CA ARG A 7 -18.18 34.09 31.18
C ARG A 7 -19.32 33.31 30.51
N GLN A 8 -20.04 33.95 29.58
CA GLN A 8 -20.97 33.25 28.70
C GLN A 8 -20.20 32.21 27.88
N LYS A 9 -20.55 30.93 28.07
CA LYS A 9 -19.98 29.80 27.33
C LYS A 9 -20.51 29.84 25.88
N GLY A 10 -19.79 30.50 24.99
CA GLY A 10 -20.01 30.48 23.54
C GLY A 10 -19.61 29.14 22.87
N GLY A 11 -20.13 28.01 23.38
CA GLY A 11 -19.74 26.66 22.95
C GLY A 11 -20.76 25.91 22.06
N GLY A 12 -21.84 26.56 21.62
CA GLY A 12 -23.02 25.86 21.07
C GLY A 12 -23.02 25.55 19.57
N ILE A 13 -22.29 26.30 18.76
CA ILE A 13 -22.37 26.16 17.28
C ILE A 13 -21.32 25.17 16.76
N CYS A 14 -20.10 25.20 17.31
CA CYS A 14 -19.00 24.36 16.84
C CYS A 14 -19.22 22.86 17.16
N THR A 15 -19.79 22.56 18.34
CA THR A 15 -20.10 21.18 18.77
C THR A 15 -21.21 20.55 17.95
N LYS A 16 -22.26 21.31 17.59
CA LYS A 16 -23.36 20.81 16.75
C LYS A 16 -22.92 20.52 15.33
N LEU A 17 -22.13 21.41 14.72
CA LEU A 17 -21.60 21.22 13.36
C LEU A 17 -20.67 19.99 13.27
N LEU A 18 -19.78 19.82 14.25
CA LEU A 18 -18.90 18.65 14.34
C LEU A 18 -19.70 17.34 14.49
N GLY A 19 -20.76 17.35 15.29
CA GLY A 19 -21.66 16.20 15.43
C GLY A 19 -22.36 15.82 14.13
N SER A 20 -22.91 16.80 13.41
CA SER A 20 -23.60 16.55 12.13
C SER A 20 -22.66 16.02 11.04
N VAL A 21 -21.44 16.56 10.95
CA VAL A 21 -20.42 16.07 10.00
C VAL A 21 -20.00 14.64 10.34
N ALA A 22 -19.79 14.33 11.62
CA ALA A 22 -19.45 12.98 12.06
C ALA A 22 -20.56 11.96 11.74
N ILE A 23 -21.83 12.33 11.96
CA ILE A 23 -22.99 11.49 11.59
C ILE A 23 -23.04 11.27 10.07
N ALA A 24 -22.87 12.32 9.26
CA ALA A 24 -22.88 12.19 7.81
C ALA A 24 -21.75 11.28 7.30
N ILE A 25 -20.52 11.45 7.82
CA ILE A 25 -19.38 10.57 7.52
C ILE A 25 -19.72 9.12 7.89
N PHE A 26 -20.30 8.90 9.06
CA PHE A 26 -20.64 7.58 9.56
C PHE A 26 -21.74 6.90 8.73
N SER A 27 -22.80 7.62 8.37
CA SER A 27 -23.89 7.13 7.52
C SER A 27 -23.37 6.75 6.13
N VAL A 28 -22.56 7.60 5.51
CA VAL A 28 -21.94 7.30 4.21
C VAL A 28 -21.04 6.08 4.29
N ARG A 29 -20.24 5.95 5.36
CA ARG A 29 -19.41 4.76 5.59
C ARG A 29 -20.23 3.47 5.72
N LEU A 30 -21.41 3.52 6.35
CA LEU A 30 -22.31 2.37 6.45
C LEU A 30 -22.87 1.98 5.08
N SER A 31 -23.21 2.96 4.24
CA SER A 31 -23.78 2.73 2.90
C SER A 31 -22.78 2.16 1.88
N TYR A 32 -21.47 2.35 2.07
CA TYR A 32 -20.42 1.88 1.15
C TYR A 32 -19.50 0.81 1.77
N ARG A 33 -19.96 0.07 2.79
CA ARG A 33 -19.17 -1.05 3.32
C ARG A 33 -19.02 -2.12 2.25
N CYS A 34 -17.80 -2.27 1.75
CA CYS A 34 -17.36 -3.55 1.20
C CYS A 34 -17.51 -4.57 2.34
N PRO A 35 -18.35 -5.61 2.21
CA PRO A 35 -18.52 -6.58 3.27
C PRO A 35 -17.18 -7.30 3.52
N GLU A 36 -16.86 -7.59 4.77
CA GLU A 36 -15.77 -8.50 5.07
C GLU A 36 -16.25 -9.93 4.82
N PHE A 37 -15.41 -10.75 4.20
CA PHE A 37 -15.72 -12.12 3.85
C PHE A 37 -15.88 -12.95 5.13
N GLN A 38 -17.02 -13.61 5.32
CA GLN A 38 -17.23 -14.50 6.45
C GLN A 38 -16.51 -15.82 6.19
N GLY A 39 -15.31 -15.97 6.73
CA GLY A 39 -14.46 -17.15 6.54
C GLY A 39 -13.58 -17.06 5.29
N PRO A 40 -12.64 -16.09 5.24
CA PRO A 40 -11.73 -15.98 4.09
C PRO A 40 -10.94 -17.28 3.91
N PRO A 41 -10.52 -17.62 2.68
CA PRO A 41 -9.71 -18.80 2.46
C PRO A 41 -8.42 -18.71 3.29
N ASP A 42 -8.03 -19.81 3.94
CA ASP A 42 -6.72 -19.87 4.58
C ASP A 42 -5.65 -20.02 3.48
N THR A 43 -4.99 -18.90 3.20
CA THR A 43 -3.92 -18.84 2.21
C THR A 43 -2.53 -18.94 2.83
N SER A 44 -2.44 -19.35 4.10
CA SER A 44 -1.17 -19.47 4.83
C SER A 44 -0.35 -20.65 4.32
N VAL A 45 0.96 -20.47 4.24
CA VAL A 45 1.94 -21.53 4.01
C VAL A 45 3.10 -21.39 4.98
N SER A 46 3.71 -22.51 5.33
CA SER A 46 4.91 -22.59 6.16
C SER A 46 5.95 -23.40 5.40
N LEU A 47 7.19 -22.91 5.32
CA LEU A 47 8.23 -23.50 4.46
C LEU A 47 8.72 -24.87 4.97
N ASP A 48 8.38 -25.23 6.20
CA ASP A 48 8.65 -26.53 6.81
C ASP A 48 7.53 -27.55 6.60
N SER A 49 6.38 -27.14 6.04
CA SER A 49 5.24 -28.04 5.85
C SER A 49 5.35 -28.83 4.55
N GLN A 50 4.93 -30.09 4.56
CA GLN A 50 4.98 -30.93 3.37
C GLN A 50 4.01 -30.40 2.30
N GLY A 51 4.52 -30.16 1.08
CA GLY A 51 3.70 -29.71 -0.06
C GLY A 51 3.32 -28.23 -0.02
N TRP A 52 4.07 -27.41 0.74
CA TRP A 52 3.86 -25.97 0.81
C TRP A 52 3.95 -25.29 -0.56
N GLU A 53 4.78 -25.79 -1.49
CA GLU A 53 4.95 -25.23 -2.83
C GLU A 53 3.66 -25.30 -3.64
N ARG A 54 3.02 -26.48 -3.65
CA ARG A 54 1.74 -26.69 -4.35
C ARG A 54 0.63 -25.85 -3.73
N THR A 55 0.63 -25.73 -2.40
CA THR A 55 -0.34 -24.90 -1.67
C THR A 55 -0.16 -23.42 -2.03
N LEU A 56 1.08 -22.93 -2.04
CA LEU A 56 1.41 -21.56 -2.44
C LEU A 56 0.95 -21.29 -3.88
N GLN A 57 1.30 -22.17 -4.82
CA GLN A 57 0.93 -22.03 -6.23
C GLN A 57 -0.59 -22.01 -6.42
N ARG A 58 -1.32 -22.90 -5.74
CA ARG A 58 -2.78 -22.94 -5.77
C ARG A 58 -3.39 -21.65 -5.20
N ASN A 59 -2.91 -21.18 -4.05
CA ASN A 59 -3.41 -19.95 -3.43
C ASN A 59 -3.22 -18.73 -4.35
N LEU A 60 -2.05 -18.62 -4.99
CA LEU A 60 -1.79 -17.54 -5.96
C LEU A 60 -2.67 -17.67 -7.22
N ALA A 61 -2.88 -18.88 -7.72
CA ALA A 61 -3.73 -19.10 -8.90
C ALA A 61 -5.21 -18.78 -8.61
N ASP A 62 -5.75 -19.31 -7.52
CA ASP A 62 -7.18 -19.26 -7.20
C ASP A 62 -7.59 -17.95 -6.54
N HIS A 63 -6.73 -17.42 -5.67
CA HIS A 63 -7.05 -16.26 -4.83
C HIS A 63 -6.24 -15.01 -5.19
N GLY A 64 -5.12 -15.14 -5.90
CA GLY A 64 -4.24 -14.03 -6.25
C GLY A 64 -3.34 -13.56 -5.10
N TYR A 65 -3.32 -14.27 -3.97
CA TYR A 65 -2.45 -13.95 -2.84
C TYR A 65 -2.12 -15.18 -1.96
N ALA A 66 -1.08 -15.07 -1.15
CA ALA A 66 -0.70 -16.06 -0.14
C ALA A 66 0.03 -15.40 1.04
N GLN A 67 0.00 -16.01 2.22
CA GLN A 67 0.77 -15.58 3.39
C GLN A 67 1.85 -16.62 3.69
N VAL A 68 3.12 -16.25 3.61
CA VAL A 68 4.25 -17.11 3.99
C VAL A 68 4.63 -16.77 5.44
N ARG A 69 4.43 -17.72 6.33
CA ARG A 69 4.74 -17.56 7.75
C ARG A 69 6.25 -17.55 7.96
N GLN A 70 6.72 -16.60 8.78
CA GLN A 70 8.10 -16.49 9.22
C GLN A 70 9.13 -16.55 8.07
N LEU A 71 8.80 -15.91 6.93
CA LEU A 71 9.76 -15.80 5.83
C LEU A 71 11.05 -15.13 6.30
N LEU A 72 10.90 -14.09 7.12
CA LEU A 72 12.00 -13.49 7.87
C LEU A 72 12.04 -14.11 9.28
N ASN A 73 13.25 -14.43 9.72
CA ASN A 73 13.47 -14.69 11.13
C ASN A 73 13.43 -13.37 11.93
N GLU A 74 13.27 -13.49 13.24
CA GLU A 74 13.11 -12.35 14.14
C GLU A 74 14.24 -11.34 14.03
N SER A 75 15.50 -11.80 13.98
CA SER A 75 16.68 -10.93 13.86
C SER A 75 16.69 -10.13 12.54
N ALA A 76 16.36 -10.78 11.42
CA ALA A 76 16.28 -10.13 10.11
C ALA A 76 15.14 -9.10 10.06
N ALA A 77 13.94 -9.49 10.55
CA ALA A 77 12.80 -8.60 10.63
C ALA A 77 13.08 -7.40 11.55
N GLN A 78 13.73 -7.60 12.69
CA GLN A 78 14.11 -6.53 13.61
C GLN A 78 15.14 -5.59 13.00
N SER A 79 16.14 -6.12 12.29
CA SER A 79 17.15 -5.32 11.60
C SER A 79 16.53 -4.41 10.52
N LEU A 80 15.62 -4.96 9.71
CA LEU A 80 14.87 -4.18 8.72
C LEU A 80 13.93 -3.16 9.38
N ARG A 81 13.28 -3.53 10.50
CA ARG A 81 12.40 -2.63 11.25
C ARG A 81 13.16 -1.41 11.76
N MET A 82 14.33 -1.58 12.36
CA MET A 82 15.14 -0.47 12.87
C MET A 82 15.53 0.51 11.76
N LEU A 83 15.89 0.01 10.57
CA LEU A 83 16.21 0.85 9.41
C LEU A 83 14.98 1.67 8.95
N ALA A 84 13.81 1.02 8.88
CA ALA A 84 12.57 1.68 8.47
C ALA A 84 12.07 2.71 9.50
N GLU A 85 12.17 2.40 10.80
CA GLU A 85 11.67 3.24 11.88
C GLU A 85 12.32 4.63 11.91
N ASP A 86 13.62 4.75 11.65
CA ASP A 86 14.30 6.06 11.58
C ASP A 86 13.67 6.97 10.51
N PHE A 87 13.37 6.42 9.33
CA PHE A 87 12.76 7.18 8.24
C PHE A 87 11.29 7.51 8.50
N CYS A 88 10.53 6.54 9.04
CA CYS A 88 9.10 6.67 9.29
C CYS A 88 8.78 7.59 10.48
N TYR A 89 9.51 7.39 11.60
CA TYR A 89 9.15 7.91 12.92
C TYR A 89 10.34 8.54 13.68
N GLY A 90 11.51 8.63 13.07
CA GLY A 90 12.68 9.30 13.66
C GLY A 90 12.44 10.79 13.95
N ARG A 91 13.36 11.41 14.70
CA ARG A 91 13.26 12.83 15.11
C ARG A 91 13.09 13.78 13.94
N GLN A 92 13.72 13.46 12.81
CA GLN A 92 13.51 14.11 11.53
C GLN A 92 12.86 13.08 10.63
N ARG A 93 11.54 13.20 10.44
CA ARG A 93 10.82 12.31 9.51
C ARG A 93 11.34 12.56 8.10
N LYS A 94 11.84 11.50 7.46
CA LYS A 94 12.36 11.54 6.09
C LYS A 94 11.34 10.98 5.10
N ALA A 95 10.42 10.12 5.54
CA ALA A 95 9.44 9.48 4.67
C ALA A 95 8.47 10.49 4.01
N LEU A 96 8.13 10.22 2.76
CA LEU A 96 7.22 11.04 1.94
C LEU A 96 5.77 10.88 2.44
N PRO A 97 5.07 11.94 2.86
CA PRO A 97 3.67 11.87 3.24
C PRO A 97 2.78 11.57 2.04
N LEU A 98 1.76 10.73 2.25
CA LEU A 98 0.80 10.33 1.24
C LEU A 98 -0.49 11.13 1.34
N SER A 99 -1.17 11.31 0.19
CA SER A 99 -2.43 12.07 0.12
C SER A 99 -3.54 11.52 1.02
N TRP A 100 -3.55 10.20 1.23
CA TRP A 100 -4.60 9.47 1.97
C TRP A 100 -4.24 9.24 3.44
N GLY A 101 -3.03 9.60 3.86
CA GLY A 101 -2.49 9.31 5.19
C GLY A 101 -1.35 8.30 5.17
N GLY A 102 -0.54 8.35 6.22
CA GLY A 102 0.72 7.60 6.29
C GLY A 102 1.81 8.17 5.39
N TYR A 103 2.87 7.38 5.24
CA TYR A 103 4.10 7.76 4.58
C TYR A 103 4.64 6.60 3.76
N THR A 104 5.54 6.94 2.83
CA THR A 104 6.32 5.95 2.09
C THR A 104 7.78 6.36 1.98
N VAL A 105 8.67 5.37 1.95
CA VAL A 105 10.06 5.54 1.51
C VAL A 105 10.19 4.84 0.16
N PRO A 106 10.09 5.58 -0.96
CA PRO A 106 10.14 5.02 -2.29
C PRO A 106 11.59 4.64 -2.66
N ALA A 107 11.74 3.56 -3.43
CA ALA A 107 13.04 3.07 -3.88
C ALA A 107 14.06 2.93 -2.74
N PHE A 108 13.64 2.34 -1.62
CA PHE A 108 14.45 2.39 -0.40
C PHE A 108 15.82 1.70 -0.57
N LEU A 109 15.96 0.68 -1.43
CA LEU A 109 17.23 -0.01 -1.65
C LEU A 109 18.29 0.85 -2.36
N ASP A 110 17.87 1.92 -3.02
CA ASP A 110 18.76 2.84 -3.73
C ASP A 110 19.37 3.87 -2.77
N LEU A 111 18.78 4.02 -1.58
CA LEU A 111 19.26 4.92 -0.54
C LEU A 111 20.49 4.32 0.17
N PRO A 112 21.59 5.08 0.35
CA PRO A 112 22.77 4.61 1.07
C PRO A 112 22.47 4.11 2.49
N GLU A 113 21.51 4.73 3.17
CA GLU A 113 21.08 4.39 4.54
C GLU A 113 20.50 2.98 4.64
N PHE A 114 20.03 2.42 3.53
CA PHE A 114 19.48 1.07 3.44
C PHE A 114 20.44 0.07 2.78
N ALA A 115 21.74 0.40 2.67
CA ALA A 115 22.74 -0.56 2.17
C ALA A 115 22.69 -1.90 2.94
N GLY A 116 22.47 -1.84 4.26
CA GLY A 116 22.30 -3.01 5.12
C GLY A 116 21.01 -3.82 4.90
N ALA A 117 20.09 -3.37 4.04
CA ALA A 117 18.89 -4.12 3.64
C ALA A 117 19.01 -4.76 2.25
N ARG A 118 20.08 -4.49 1.50
CA ARG A 118 20.24 -5.00 0.12
C ARG A 118 20.34 -6.51 0.02
N TRP A 119 20.84 -7.18 1.06
CA TRP A 119 20.86 -8.63 1.17
C TRP A 119 19.47 -9.26 1.02
N LEU A 120 18.39 -8.50 1.28
CA LEU A 120 17.03 -8.99 1.15
C LEU A 120 16.73 -9.51 -0.26
N LEU A 121 17.28 -8.87 -1.29
CA LEU A 121 17.09 -9.31 -2.67
C LEU A 121 17.78 -10.63 -2.99
N ASP A 122 18.77 -11.02 -2.18
CA ASP A 122 19.57 -12.23 -2.31
C ASP A 122 19.24 -13.28 -1.22
N ASP A 123 18.21 -13.05 -0.40
CA ASP A 123 17.88 -13.95 0.72
C ASP A 123 17.46 -15.35 0.20
N PRO A 124 18.13 -16.44 0.61
CA PRO A 124 17.83 -17.77 0.09
C PRO A 124 16.39 -18.24 0.35
N ARG A 125 15.76 -17.79 1.45
CA ARG A 125 14.37 -18.15 1.78
C ARG A 125 13.42 -17.45 0.83
N LEU A 126 13.67 -16.17 0.52
CA LEU A 126 12.93 -15.45 -0.51
C LEU A 126 13.06 -16.16 -1.86
N HIS A 127 14.27 -16.52 -2.28
CA HIS A 127 14.48 -17.22 -3.55
C HIS A 127 13.86 -18.62 -3.60
N THR A 128 13.80 -19.33 -2.48
CA THR A 128 13.07 -20.60 -2.36
C THR A 128 11.59 -20.41 -2.67
N VAL A 129 10.97 -19.37 -2.09
CA VAL A 129 9.58 -19.01 -2.36
C VAL A 129 9.38 -18.58 -3.82
N LEU A 130 10.25 -17.72 -4.35
CA LEU A 130 10.17 -17.24 -5.74
C LEU A 130 10.30 -18.40 -6.75
N GLY A 131 11.22 -19.34 -6.51
CA GLY A 131 11.37 -20.53 -7.35
C GLY A 131 10.09 -21.38 -7.42
N ALA A 132 9.40 -21.54 -6.28
CA ALA A 132 8.10 -22.20 -6.22
C ALA A 132 7.01 -21.38 -6.94
N MET A 133 6.95 -20.06 -6.73
CA MET A 133 5.96 -19.18 -7.36
C MET A 133 6.02 -19.22 -8.89
N PHE A 134 7.23 -19.12 -9.44
CA PHE A 134 7.47 -19.09 -10.88
C PHE A 134 7.64 -20.47 -11.51
N LYS A 135 7.45 -21.55 -10.75
CA LYS A 135 7.51 -22.95 -11.24
C LYS A 135 8.83 -23.26 -11.98
N GLY A 136 9.92 -22.70 -11.48
CA GLY A 136 11.25 -22.82 -12.10
C GLY A 136 11.49 -21.96 -13.34
N ALA A 137 10.53 -21.14 -13.78
CA ALA A 137 10.77 -20.14 -14.81
C ALA A 137 11.75 -19.06 -14.31
N GLU A 138 12.48 -18.46 -15.25
CA GLU A 138 13.35 -17.33 -14.95
C GLU A 138 12.52 -16.14 -14.45
N TYR A 139 12.95 -15.56 -13.33
CA TYR A 139 12.35 -14.37 -12.73
C TYR A 139 13.43 -13.35 -12.40
N ARG A 140 13.00 -12.10 -12.22
CA ARG A 140 13.88 -11.00 -11.85
C ARG A 140 13.19 -9.99 -10.96
N PHE A 141 14.00 -9.16 -10.31
CA PHE A 141 13.50 -7.99 -9.59
C PHE A 141 12.81 -7.03 -10.57
N ALA A 142 11.58 -6.65 -10.25
CA ALA A 142 10.73 -5.81 -11.10
C ALA A 142 10.87 -4.31 -10.76
N SER A 143 12.02 -3.92 -10.21
CA SER A 143 12.36 -2.55 -9.80
C SER A 143 11.34 -1.90 -8.86
N HIS A 144 10.62 -2.69 -8.07
CA HIS A 144 9.61 -2.17 -7.16
C HIS A 144 10.02 -2.47 -5.72
N ASN A 145 10.29 -1.43 -4.94
CA ASN A 145 10.75 -1.51 -3.57
C ASN A 145 10.36 -0.26 -2.77
N ASP A 146 9.33 -0.35 -1.93
CA ASP A 146 8.90 0.78 -1.10
C ASP A 146 8.79 0.33 0.37
N ILE A 147 8.93 1.28 1.29
CA ILE A 147 8.52 1.09 2.69
C ILE A 147 7.17 1.80 2.87
N GLY A 148 6.21 1.13 3.51
CA GLY A 148 4.95 1.75 3.92
C GLY A 148 4.92 1.99 5.43
N CYS A 149 4.77 3.25 5.85
CA CYS A 149 4.63 3.64 7.26
C CYS A 149 3.21 4.16 7.49
N ASP A 150 2.40 3.50 8.32
CA ASP A 150 0.97 3.83 8.51
C ASP A 150 0.20 3.98 7.19
N PHE A 151 0.65 3.26 6.16
CA PHE A 151 0.21 3.45 4.79
C PHE A 151 -1.31 3.27 4.69
N VAL A 152 -2.00 4.36 4.33
CA VAL A 152 -3.42 4.33 3.99
C VAL A 152 -3.56 4.20 2.49
N GLY A 153 -4.20 3.12 2.06
CA GLY A 153 -4.42 2.82 0.65
C GLY A 153 -5.89 2.63 0.38
N VAL A 154 -6.40 3.29 -0.67
CA VAL A 154 -7.72 3.01 -1.22
C VAL A 154 -7.70 1.68 -1.95
N TRP A 155 -8.87 1.09 -2.23
CA TRP A 155 -8.98 -0.07 -3.10
C TRP A 155 -8.39 0.25 -4.46
N HIS A 156 -7.38 -0.50 -4.92
CA HIS A 156 -6.73 -0.30 -6.21
C HIS A 156 -6.15 -1.61 -6.74
N LYS A 157 -5.65 -1.56 -7.98
CA LYS A 157 -4.77 -2.58 -8.57
C LYS A 157 -3.48 -1.90 -8.95
N ASP A 158 -2.37 -2.59 -8.79
CA ASP A 158 -1.01 -2.05 -8.94
C ASP A 158 -0.50 -2.02 -10.38
N ILE A 159 -1.39 -1.84 -11.34
CA ILE A 159 -1.04 -1.65 -12.76
C ILE A 159 -0.48 -0.24 -12.99
N LEU A 160 0.23 -0.02 -14.12
CA LEU A 160 0.74 1.30 -14.43
C LEU A 160 -0.40 2.26 -14.80
N ARG A 161 -0.45 3.41 -14.12
CA ARG A 161 -1.49 4.43 -14.28
C ARG A 161 -0.89 5.81 -14.54
N GLY A 162 -1.75 6.77 -14.89
CA GLY A 162 -1.36 8.16 -15.08
C GLY A 162 -0.21 8.32 -16.11
N PRO A 163 0.81 9.13 -15.82
CA PRO A 163 1.94 9.34 -16.73
C PRO A 163 2.72 8.07 -17.07
N GLN A 164 2.73 7.08 -16.18
CA GLN A 164 3.45 5.82 -16.37
C GLN A 164 2.68 4.80 -17.24
N ARG A 165 1.39 5.02 -17.51
CA ARG A 165 0.58 4.13 -18.36
C ARG A 165 1.20 3.91 -19.74
N LYS A 166 1.95 4.90 -20.26
CA LYS A 166 2.69 4.86 -21.54
C LYS A 166 3.70 3.70 -21.65
N TYR A 167 4.11 3.12 -20.52
CA TYR A 167 5.04 1.99 -20.49
C TYR A 167 4.36 0.63 -20.60
N GLN A 168 3.09 0.50 -20.17
CA GLN A 168 2.35 -0.75 -20.23
C GLN A 168 1.74 -0.93 -21.63
N VAL A 169 2.50 -1.52 -22.54
CA VAL A 169 2.08 -1.75 -23.92
C VAL A 169 1.13 -2.94 -23.99
N HIS A 170 1.48 -4.04 -23.30
CA HIS A 170 0.68 -5.25 -23.31
C HIS A 170 -0.49 -5.19 -22.33
N ASP A 171 -1.54 -5.92 -22.67
CA ASP A 171 -2.71 -6.07 -21.84
C ASP A 171 -2.47 -7.09 -20.72
N VAL A 172 -2.40 -6.65 -19.47
CA VAL A 172 -2.01 -7.49 -18.32
C VAL A 172 -2.98 -8.64 -17.98
N TRP A 173 -4.13 -8.73 -18.66
CA TRP A 173 -5.08 -9.84 -18.54
C TRP A 173 -5.05 -10.82 -19.72
N SER A 174 -4.39 -10.47 -20.81
CA SER A 174 -4.26 -11.30 -22.00
C SER A 174 -2.83 -11.79 -22.16
N PRO A 175 -2.60 -12.96 -22.77
CA PRO A 175 -1.26 -13.31 -23.24
C PRO A 175 -0.76 -12.30 -24.29
N ASP A 176 0.56 -12.13 -24.40
CA ASP A 176 1.17 -11.42 -25.52
C ASP A 176 1.25 -12.29 -26.79
N GLU A 177 1.86 -11.78 -27.85
CA GLU A 177 2.01 -12.48 -29.13
C GLU A 177 2.85 -13.76 -29.03
N ALA A 178 3.73 -13.86 -28.02
CA ALA A 178 4.53 -15.06 -27.73
C ALA A 178 3.78 -16.06 -26.82
N GLY A 179 2.55 -15.73 -26.40
CA GLY A 179 1.77 -16.52 -25.44
C GLY A 179 2.23 -16.35 -23.98
N GLU A 180 3.13 -15.41 -23.72
CA GLU A 180 3.59 -15.08 -22.37
C GLU A 180 2.49 -14.34 -21.59
N ARG A 181 2.49 -14.48 -20.27
CA ARG A 181 1.47 -13.87 -19.40
C ARG A 181 2.11 -12.92 -18.40
N HIS A 182 1.30 -11.97 -17.95
CA HIS A 182 1.64 -11.11 -16.84
C HIS A 182 1.72 -11.92 -15.53
N GLU A 183 2.94 -12.16 -15.08
CA GLU A 183 3.26 -12.85 -13.83
C GLU A 183 4.22 -11.99 -13.01
N ILE A 184 3.65 -11.01 -12.30
CA ILE A 184 4.39 -10.08 -11.43
C ILE A 184 3.71 -10.09 -10.07
N TYR A 185 4.51 -10.26 -9.04
CA TYR A 185 4.07 -10.38 -7.66
C TYR A 185 4.79 -9.38 -6.78
N LYS A 186 4.09 -8.87 -5.77
CA LYS A 186 4.69 -8.09 -4.68
C LYS A 186 4.78 -8.96 -3.44
N VAL A 187 5.93 -8.92 -2.78
CA VAL A 187 6.19 -9.56 -1.49
C VAL A 187 6.20 -8.47 -0.43
N LEU A 188 5.18 -8.44 0.40
CA LEU A 188 5.00 -7.50 1.50
C LEU A 188 5.52 -8.15 2.79
N LEU A 189 6.68 -7.70 3.25
CA LEU A 189 7.36 -8.17 4.45
C LEU A 189 6.86 -7.36 5.65
N TYR A 190 6.17 -8.02 6.57
CA TYR A 190 5.57 -7.36 7.72
C TYR A 190 6.57 -7.20 8.84
N LEU A 191 6.83 -5.93 9.19
CA LEU A 191 7.74 -5.54 10.26
C LEU A 191 6.97 -5.10 11.50
N GLN A 192 5.70 -5.53 11.62
CA GLN A 192 4.85 -5.39 12.79
C GLN A 192 3.83 -6.53 12.81
N ASP A 193 3.43 -6.94 14.00
CA ASP A 193 2.36 -7.91 14.22
C ASP A 193 0.96 -7.32 13.98
N HIS A 194 0.14 -8.06 13.25
CA HIS A 194 -1.27 -7.80 12.95
C HIS A 194 -2.16 -9.02 13.22
N GLU A 195 -1.69 -10.02 13.98
CA GLU A 195 -2.49 -11.20 14.32
C GLU A 195 -3.85 -10.84 14.94
N ASN A 196 -3.86 -9.79 15.77
CA ASN A 196 -5.02 -9.39 16.55
C ASN A 196 -5.72 -8.13 16.01
N ASP A 197 -5.40 -7.68 14.80
CA ASP A 197 -6.07 -6.53 14.18
C ASP A 197 -6.18 -6.61 12.65
N ALA A 198 -7.09 -5.84 12.05
CA ALA A 198 -7.31 -5.79 10.61
C ALA A 198 -6.60 -4.61 9.92
N ARG A 199 -5.47 -4.12 10.46
CA ARG A 199 -4.75 -2.94 9.95
C ARG A 199 -3.75 -3.26 8.85
N ALA A 200 -3.47 -4.53 8.60
CA ALA A 200 -2.67 -4.97 7.47
C ALA A 200 -3.40 -4.78 6.12
N VAL A 201 -2.84 -5.36 5.06
CA VAL A 201 -3.42 -5.35 3.72
C VAL A 201 -4.76 -6.10 3.70
N LYS A 202 -5.69 -5.57 2.92
CA LYS A 202 -6.99 -6.19 2.61
C LYS A 202 -7.00 -6.52 1.13
N VAL A 203 -7.56 -7.67 0.79
CA VAL A 203 -7.60 -8.16 -0.59
C VAL A 203 -9.01 -8.60 -0.96
N ILE A 204 -9.36 -8.55 -2.24
CA ILE A 204 -10.55 -9.20 -2.78
C ILE A 204 -10.09 -10.51 -3.42
N PRO A 205 -10.30 -11.68 -2.78
CA PRO A 205 -9.83 -12.96 -3.30
C PRO A 205 -10.32 -13.20 -4.74
N GLY A 206 -9.41 -13.67 -5.60
CA GLY A 206 -9.70 -14.00 -6.99
C GLY A 206 -9.94 -12.78 -7.89
N SER A 207 -9.77 -11.56 -7.40
CA SER A 207 -10.00 -10.36 -8.22
C SER A 207 -8.90 -10.08 -9.25
N HIS A 208 -7.76 -10.79 -9.20
CA HIS A 208 -6.66 -10.65 -10.15
C HIS A 208 -7.04 -11.05 -11.58
N VAL A 209 -8.01 -11.96 -11.74
CA VAL A 209 -8.53 -12.37 -13.06
C VAL A 209 -9.55 -11.38 -13.65
N SER A 210 -9.94 -10.35 -12.89
CA SER A 210 -10.89 -9.32 -13.31
C SER A 210 -10.18 -7.97 -13.49
N ARG A 211 -10.60 -7.22 -14.51
CA ARG A 211 -10.19 -5.82 -14.70
C ARG A 211 -10.76 -4.90 -13.63
N ASP A 212 -12.02 -5.16 -13.28
CA ASP A 212 -12.79 -4.28 -12.41
C ASP A 212 -12.53 -4.56 -10.93
N ILE A 213 -12.67 -3.52 -10.11
CA ILE A 213 -12.64 -3.60 -8.66
C ILE A 213 -14.07 -3.80 -8.16
N SER A 214 -14.44 -5.06 -7.97
CA SER A 214 -15.79 -5.46 -7.53
C SER A 214 -15.86 -5.65 -6.01
N LEU A 215 -16.21 -4.60 -5.28
CA LEU A 215 -16.36 -4.64 -3.81
C LEU A 215 -17.51 -5.55 -3.33
N GLU A 216 -18.47 -5.86 -4.19
CA GLU A 216 -19.63 -6.71 -3.86
C GLU A 216 -19.24 -8.13 -3.45
N ARG A 217 -18.06 -8.59 -3.90
CA ARG A 217 -17.51 -9.90 -3.52
C ARG A 217 -17.00 -9.96 -2.08
N GLY A 218 -16.91 -8.81 -1.42
CA GLY A 218 -16.31 -8.65 -0.12
C GLY A 218 -14.78 -8.73 -0.14
N TYR A 219 -14.17 -8.53 1.02
CA TYR A 219 -12.72 -8.56 1.19
C TYR A 219 -12.27 -9.50 2.31
N ALA A 220 -11.03 -9.99 2.22
CA ALA A 220 -10.31 -10.63 3.30
C ALA A 220 -9.34 -9.62 3.94
N ALA A 221 -9.47 -9.37 5.24
CA ALA A 221 -8.41 -8.75 6.03
C ALA A 221 -7.35 -9.81 6.33
N LEU A 222 -6.08 -9.48 6.10
CA LEU A 222 -4.98 -10.38 6.46
C LEU A 222 -4.45 -10.03 7.84
N HIS A 223 -3.89 -11.05 8.51
CA HIS A 223 -3.41 -10.96 9.89
C HIS A 223 -1.96 -11.47 10.00
N PRO A 224 -1.01 -10.89 9.25
CA PRO A 224 0.38 -11.31 9.29
C PRO A 224 1.03 -11.01 10.64
N ARG A 225 1.86 -11.93 11.11
CA ARG A 225 2.72 -11.73 12.27
C ARG A 225 3.98 -10.97 11.89
N PHE A 226 4.73 -10.54 12.90
CA PHE A 226 6.07 -10.00 12.70
C PHE A 226 6.99 -11.02 11.99
N GLY A 227 7.59 -10.62 10.86
CA GLY A 227 8.45 -11.48 10.04
C GLY A 227 7.71 -12.31 8.97
N ASP A 228 6.38 -12.31 8.97
CA ASP A 228 5.60 -12.91 7.89
C ASP A 228 5.73 -12.11 6.59
N ALA A 229 5.48 -12.78 5.47
CA ALA A 229 5.33 -12.15 4.17
C ALA A 229 3.93 -12.38 3.61
N VAL A 230 3.35 -11.37 2.98
CA VAL A 230 2.16 -11.53 2.12
C VAL A 230 2.59 -11.34 0.68
N ILE A 231 2.31 -12.33 -0.15
CA ILE A 231 2.55 -12.30 -1.59
C ILE A 231 1.24 -11.95 -2.27
N ILE A 232 1.24 -10.96 -3.15
CA ILE A 232 0.07 -10.58 -3.94
C ILE A 232 0.41 -10.56 -5.44
N ASP A 233 -0.47 -11.11 -6.27
CA ASP A 233 -0.49 -10.84 -7.72
C ASP A 233 -0.74 -9.35 -7.89
N GLN A 234 0.08 -8.68 -8.68
CA GLN A 234 -0.02 -7.23 -8.90
C GLN A 234 -1.41 -6.77 -9.40
N ARG A 235 -2.17 -7.65 -10.05
CA ARG A 235 -3.51 -7.37 -10.56
C ARG A 235 -4.59 -7.55 -9.50
N ILE A 236 -4.29 -8.10 -8.32
CA ILE A 236 -5.32 -8.27 -7.28
C ILE A 236 -5.80 -6.90 -6.79
N SER A 237 -7.12 -6.78 -6.62
CA SER A 237 -7.72 -5.62 -5.97
C SER A 237 -7.41 -5.68 -4.48
N HIS A 238 -6.72 -4.67 -3.97
CA HIS A 238 -6.31 -4.60 -2.58
C HIS A 238 -6.33 -3.17 -2.05
N ALA A 239 -6.33 -3.06 -0.72
CA ALA A 239 -6.28 -1.81 0.01
C ALA A 239 -5.32 -1.96 1.20
N GLY A 240 -4.73 -0.84 1.62
CA GLY A 240 -3.93 -0.81 2.84
C GLY A 240 -4.80 -0.79 4.10
N ASN A 241 -4.32 -0.08 5.11
CA ASN A 241 -5.22 0.35 6.16
C ASN A 241 -6.20 1.37 5.56
N THR A 242 -7.49 1.32 5.91
CA THR A 242 -8.50 2.26 5.38
C THR A 242 -8.65 3.50 6.26
N PHE A 243 -7.89 3.57 7.35
CA PHE A 243 -7.92 4.67 8.30
C PHE A 243 -6.52 4.96 8.84
N TYR A 244 -6.17 6.24 8.95
CA TYR A 244 -4.94 6.68 9.59
C TYR A 244 -5.16 6.87 11.10
N SER A 245 -4.42 6.13 11.93
CA SER A 245 -4.48 6.26 13.39
C SER A 245 -3.32 7.11 13.91
N LEU A 246 -3.60 8.36 14.28
CA LEU A 246 -2.60 9.27 14.85
C LEU A 246 -1.93 8.75 16.14
N PHE A 247 -2.65 7.92 16.90
CA PHE A 247 -2.20 7.36 18.19
C PHE A 247 -2.05 5.84 18.14
N GLY A 248 -2.04 5.26 16.93
CA GLY A 248 -1.80 3.83 16.77
C GLY A 248 -0.34 3.48 17.08
N PRO A 249 -0.02 2.19 17.29
CA PRO A 249 1.35 1.72 17.53
C PRO A 249 2.26 1.81 16.27
N GLY A 250 1.93 2.67 15.30
CA GLY A 250 2.47 2.65 13.95
C GLY A 250 2.03 1.42 13.15
N ARG A 251 2.38 1.40 11.87
CA ARG A 251 2.40 0.24 10.96
C ARG A 251 3.59 0.34 10.05
N ILE A 252 4.39 -0.72 9.92
CA ILE A 252 5.54 -0.76 9.02
C ILE A 252 5.55 -2.07 8.26
N PHE A 253 5.69 -1.97 6.95
CA PHE A 253 6.03 -3.10 6.09
C PHE A 253 6.98 -2.63 4.98
N MET A 254 7.77 -3.55 4.46
CA MET A 254 8.55 -3.35 3.24
C MET A 254 7.89 -4.13 2.12
N GLN A 255 7.95 -3.61 0.89
CA GLN A 255 7.50 -4.35 -0.28
C GLN A 255 8.63 -4.46 -1.28
N VAL A 256 8.80 -5.63 -1.90
CA VAL A 256 9.66 -5.86 -3.06
C VAL A 256 8.87 -6.56 -4.15
N GLY A 257 9.12 -6.23 -5.42
CA GLY A 257 8.41 -6.79 -6.57
C GLY A 257 9.31 -7.68 -7.42
N PHE A 258 8.77 -8.83 -7.83
CA PHE A 258 9.44 -9.76 -8.74
C PHE A 258 8.49 -10.17 -9.85
N GLY A 259 9.02 -10.40 -11.04
CA GLY A 259 8.24 -10.86 -12.18
C GLY A 259 8.99 -11.87 -13.02
N LYS A 260 8.25 -12.66 -13.80
CA LYS A 260 8.82 -13.54 -14.82
C LYS A 260 9.65 -12.72 -15.80
N ALA A 261 10.76 -13.24 -16.30
CA ALA A 261 11.63 -12.56 -17.26
C ALA A 261 10.96 -12.44 -18.65
N ASN A 262 10.02 -11.51 -18.80
CA ASN A 262 9.28 -11.26 -20.05
C ASN A 262 8.94 -9.77 -20.24
N ASN A 263 8.22 -9.46 -21.32
CA ASN A 263 7.86 -8.09 -21.71
C ASN A 263 7.02 -7.36 -20.65
N PHE A 264 6.07 -8.06 -20.01
CA PHE A 264 5.23 -7.47 -18.97
C PHE A 264 6.07 -6.93 -17.80
N THR A 265 7.05 -7.70 -17.34
CA THR A 265 7.95 -7.28 -16.25
C THR A 265 8.83 -6.11 -16.66
N GLU A 266 9.26 -6.04 -17.92
CA GLU A 266 10.08 -4.94 -18.43
C GLU A 266 9.32 -3.62 -18.48
N GLU A 267 8.11 -3.67 -19.00
CA GLU A 267 7.20 -2.54 -19.05
C GLU A 267 6.89 -2.02 -17.65
N PHE A 268 6.57 -2.94 -16.73
CA PHE A 268 6.28 -2.59 -15.36
C PHE A 268 7.49 -1.99 -14.64
N ALA A 269 8.68 -2.58 -14.81
CA ALA A 269 9.91 -2.08 -14.21
C ALA A 269 10.23 -0.65 -14.66
N ARG A 270 10.17 -0.37 -15.97
CA ARG A 270 10.38 0.98 -16.53
C ARG A 270 9.42 2.01 -15.93
N GLY A 271 8.13 1.69 -15.86
CA GLY A 271 7.14 2.58 -15.25
C GLY A 271 7.37 2.78 -13.76
N THR A 272 7.81 1.73 -13.06
CA THR A 272 8.08 1.80 -11.62
C THR A 272 9.30 2.65 -11.31
N VAL A 273 10.39 2.51 -12.07
CA VAL A 273 11.59 3.34 -11.93
C VAL A 273 11.23 4.82 -12.06
N GLU A 274 10.55 5.22 -13.16
CA GLU A 274 10.16 6.63 -13.34
C GLU A 274 9.29 7.14 -12.16
N ARG A 275 8.36 6.32 -11.68
CA ARG A 275 7.50 6.67 -10.53
C ARG A 275 8.32 6.86 -9.26
N GLN A 276 9.19 5.90 -8.95
CA GLN A 276 9.95 5.90 -7.71
C GLN A 276 11.00 7.00 -7.68
N GLU A 277 11.71 7.25 -8.78
CA GLU A 277 12.62 8.41 -8.92
C GLU A 277 11.86 9.71 -8.65
N GLY A 278 10.66 9.86 -9.24
CA GLY A 278 9.81 11.03 -9.03
C GLY A 278 9.33 11.20 -7.58
N TYR A 279 9.10 10.11 -6.84
CA TYR A 279 8.73 10.15 -5.42
C TYR A 279 9.94 10.36 -4.52
N GLN A 280 11.08 9.74 -4.83
CA GLN A 280 12.32 9.86 -4.08
C GLN A 280 12.88 11.27 -4.18
N ALA A 281 12.91 11.87 -5.38
CA ALA A 281 13.32 13.26 -5.57
C ALA A 281 12.47 14.23 -4.73
N LYS A 282 11.15 13.97 -4.59
CA LYS A 282 10.28 14.77 -3.72
C LYS A 282 10.59 14.56 -2.25
N MET A 283 10.76 13.31 -1.85
CA MET A 283 11.12 12.95 -0.48
C MET A 283 12.39 13.68 -0.04
N LEU A 284 13.43 13.67 -0.88
CA LEU A 284 14.72 14.34 -0.61
C LEU A 284 14.64 15.86 -0.62
N GLN A 285 13.63 16.45 -1.27
CA GLN A 285 13.37 17.90 -1.27
C GLN A 285 12.53 18.36 -0.07
N LEU A 286 11.93 17.45 0.70
CA LEU A 286 11.14 17.85 1.86
C LEU A 286 12.08 18.45 2.91
N PRO A 287 11.79 19.66 3.41
CA PRO A 287 12.52 20.18 4.56
C PRO A 287 12.35 19.21 5.72
N ALA A 288 13.45 18.91 6.43
CA ALA A 288 13.41 18.09 7.64
C ALA A 288 12.53 18.78 8.69
N SER A 289 11.23 18.47 8.66
CA SER A 289 10.23 19.11 9.49
C SER A 289 10.11 18.32 10.78
N SER A 290 10.52 18.92 11.90
CA SER A 290 10.31 18.36 13.23
C SER A 290 9.31 19.21 14.03
N GLY A 291 8.72 18.62 15.07
CA GLY A 291 7.85 19.33 16.03
C GLY A 291 6.48 19.71 15.48
N LEU A 292 6.06 20.97 15.67
CA LEU A 292 4.70 21.43 15.36
C LEU A 292 4.32 21.28 13.88
N SER A 293 5.32 21.40 13.00
CA SER A 293 5.13 21.32 11.54
C SER A 293 4.67 19.93 11.09
N SER A 294 5.27 18.86 11.62
CA SER A 294 4.85 17.49 11.34
C SER A 294 3.47 17.21 11.94
N ALA A 295 3.20 17.64 13.18
CA ALA A 295 1.88 17.49 13.78
C ALA A 295 0.76 18.14 12.95
N VAL A 296 1.01 19.31 12.38
CA VAL A 296 0.05 19.99 11.47
C VAL A 296 -0.11 19.22 10.15
N ALA A 297 0.96 18.65 9.60
CA ALA A 297 0.89 17.81 8.41
C ALA A 297 0.05 16.55 8.68
N ASP A 298 0.26 15.91 9.82
CA ASP A 298 -0.42 14.69 10.24
C ASP A 298 -1.91 14.95 10.47
N LEU A 299 -2.25 16.08 11.12
CA LEU A 299 -3.64 16.50 11.30
C LEU A 299 -4.33 16.80 9.97
N LYS A 300 -3.62 17.45 9.01
CA LYS A 300 -4.14 17.69 7.66
C LYS A 300 -4.36 16.38 6.91
N ALA A 301 -3.42 15.45 6.99
CA ALA A 301 -3.53 14.13 6.36
C ALA A 301 -4.69 13.33 6.98
N PHE A 302 -4.85 13.36 8.30
CA PHE A 302 -5.96 12.77 9.02
C PHE A 302 -7.31 13.35 8.56
N ALA A 303 -7.45 14.68 8.55
CA ALA A 303 -8.69 15.34 8.13
C ALA A 303 -9.04 15.03 6.66
N LYS A 304 -8.04 15.01 5.79
CA LYS A 304 -8.21 14.60 4.38
C LYS A 304 -8.62 13.14 4.28
N GLY A 305 -7.93 12.23 4.95
CA GLY A 305 -8.26 10.80 4.97
C GLY A 305 -9.68 10.56 5.46
N LEU A 306 -10.11 11.27 6.50
CA LEU A 306 -11.48 11.21 7.01
C LEU A 306 -12.51 11.61 5.93
N LEU A 307 -12.30 12.76 5.28
CA LEU A 307 -13.17 13.21 4.19
C LEU A 307 -13.17 12.22 3.01
N LEU A 308 -12.00 11.74 2.63
CA LEU A 308 -11.84 10.84 1.50
C LEU A 308 -12.49 9.47 1.74
N THR A 309 -12.58 9.01 2.99
CA THR A 309 -13.31 7.79 3.34
C THR A 309 -14.83 7.89 3.20
N THR A 310 -15.38 9.10 2.96
CA THR A 310 -16.79 9.24 2.57
C THR A 310 -17.01 9.10 1.08
N ILE A 311 -15.95 9.01 0.27
CA ILE A 311 -16.09 8.84 -1.17
C ILE A 311 -16.16 7.33 -1.47
N PRO A 312 -17.13 6.86 -2.26
CA PRO A 312 -17.20 5.47 -2.66
C PRO A 312 -15.88 5.03 -3.31
N PRO A 313 -15.32 3.86 -2.99
CA PRO A 313 -14.03 3.47 -3.55
C PRO A 313 -14.06 3.34 -5.08
N GLN A 314 -15.20 3.03 -5.68
CA GLN A 314 -15.38 3.03 -7.14
C GLN A 314 -15.15 4.43 -7.72
N THR A 315 -15.65 5.47 -7.06
CA THR A 315 -15.44 6.87 -7.45
C THR A 315 -13.97 7.25 -7.31
N LEU A 316 -13.31 6.82 -6.22
CA LEU A 316 -11.87 7.04 -6.01
C LEU A 316 -11.01 6.34 -7.07
N ASN A 317 -11.43 5.16 -7.53
CA ASN A 317 -10.78 4.43 -8.61
C ASN A 317 -10.99 5.09 -9.97
N ALA A 318 -12.23 5.51 -10.27
CA ALA A 318 -12.51 6.27 -11.49
C ALA A 318 -11.64 7.53 -11.55
N PHE A 319 -11.50 8.22 -10.42
CA PHE A 319 -10.59 9.35 -10.22
C PHE A 319 -9.11 9.00 -10.43
N ALA A 320 -8.67 7.80 -10.06
CA ALA A 320 -7.32 7.33 -10.32
C ALA A 320 -7.03 7.13 -11.82
N ASP A 321 -8.08 6.86 -12.61
CA ASP A 321 -8.02 6.63 -14.06
C ASP A 321 -8.35 7.85 -14.91
N ILE A 322 -8.71 8.98 -14.28
CA ILE A 322 -8.92 10.22 -15.02
C ILE A 322 -7.63 10.61 -15.70
N ASP A 323 -7.74 10.90 -17.00
CA ASP A 323 -6.68 11.55 -17.76
C ASP A 323 -6.33 12.87 -17.08
N VAL A 324 -5.25 12.83 -16.31
CA VAL A 324 -4.76 13.95 -15.49
C VAL A 324 -4.42 15.17 -16.35
N LYS A 325 -4.17 14.99 -17.65
CA LYS A 325 -3.97 16.10 -18.59
C LYS A 325 -5.27 16.83 -18.90
N LYS A 326 -6.40 16.11 -18.98
CA LYS A 326 -7.72 16.69 -19.26
C LYS A 326 -8.37 17.35 -18.05
N ASN A 327 -8.01 16.93 -16.84
CA ASN A 327 -8.62 17.44 -15.60
C ASN A 327 -7.57 17.81 -14.53
N PRO A 328 -6.75 18.85 -14.76
CA PRO A 328 -5.60 19.18 -13.91
C PRO A 328 -5.99 19.58 -12.47
N LEU A 329 -7.15 20.20 -12.27
CA LEU A 329 -7.64 20.56 -10.93
C LEU A 329 -8.01 19.32 -10.11
N LEU A 330 -8.74 18.39 -10.72
CA LEU A 330 -9.14 17.15 -10.08
C LEU A 330 -7.93 16.25 -9.83
N ALA A 331 -7.03 16.15 -10.81
CA ALA A 331 -5.74 15.49 -10.66
C ALA A 331 -4.93 16.07 -9.49
N ARG A 332 -4.90 17.40 -9.35
CA ARG A 332 -4.23 18.07 -8.24
C ARG A 332 -4.90 17.81 -6.89
N LEU A 333 -6.21 17.64 -6.86
CA LEU A 333 -6.95 17.31 -5.65
C LEU A 333 -6.67 15.87 -5.18
N ILE A 334 -6.71 14.91 -6.11
CA ILE A 334 -6.58 13.46 -5.83
C ILE A 334 -5.12 13.07 -5.59
N PHE A 335 -4.24 13.48 -6.50
CA PHE A 335 -2.83 13.08 -6.48
C PHE A 335 -1.92 14.13 -5.84
N GLY A 336 -2.47 15.26 -5.39
CA GLY A 336 -1.70 16.43 -4.97
C GLY A 336 -1.10 17.18 -6.18
N SER A 337 -0.26 18.18 -5.92
CA SER A 337 0.53 18.89 -6.95
C SER A 337 1.49 18.01 -7.78
N ASN A 338 1.43 16.69 -7.57
CA ASN A 338 2.31 15.68 -8.12
C ASN A 338 1.95 15.22 -9.53
N ALA A 339 0.71 15.41 -9.99
CA ALA A 339 0.24 14.90 -11.27
C ALA A 339 0.54 15.81 -12.48
N ALA A 340 1.04 17.03 -12.26
CA ALA A 340 1.02 18.09 -13.27
C ALA A 340 2.34 18.87 -13.41
N LYS A 341 3.51 18.24 -13.27
CA LYS A 341 4.74 18.84 -13.81
C LYS A 341 4.88 18.40 -15.27
N LYS A 342 4.82 19.38 -16.17
CA LYS A 342 5.13 19.20 -17.60
C LYS A 342 6.55 18.63 -17.70
N GLY A 343 6.66 17.44 -18.29
CA GLY A 343 7.85 17.08 -19.05
C GLY A 343 7.83 17.84 -20.36
#